data_AF-A0A6P0WZ59-F1
#
_entry.id   AF-A0A6P0WZ59-F1
#
_cell.length_a   1.000
_cell.length_b   1.000
_cell.length_c   1.000
_cell.angle_alpha   90.00
_cell.angle_beta   90.00
_cell.angle_gamma   90.00
#
_symmetry.space_group_name_H-M   'P 1'
#
loop_
_entity.id
_entity.type
_entity.pdbx_description
1 polymer ?
#
loop_
_entity_poly.entity_id
_entity_poly.type
_entity_poly.pdbx_seq_one_letter_code
_entity_poly.pdbx_strand_id
1 'polypeptide(L)'
;MRIAYQYRIKPNQEQQEKIDNTLDMLRCQYNYELAQRFDWYEQNRCSIDRCPLVCHLPELKEKPTRFSQQASLKQLKKERPWYKKIHSQVLQEVPKKVELAFVRWLKGDVNGQKLGRPRFKAKGRYKTFTYPQFKQEHFVGNKITLSKIGDVKVIVHRPIPDGFVIKTVSVTKKADGYYVTLSLDDQTVPSIKP
;
A
#
# COMPACT_ATOMS: atom_id res chain seq x y z
N MET A 1 18.72 -11.67 -7.52
CA MET A 1 17.47 -12.13 -8.18
C MET A 1 16.28 -11.95 -7.26
N ARG A 2 15.12 -11.49 -7.76
CA ARG A 2 13.90 -11.28 -6.94
C ARG A 2 12.76 -12.17 -7.40
N ILE A 3 12.19 -12.95 -6.49
CA ILE A 3 11.05 -13.86 -6.76
C ILE A 3 9.90 -13.59 -5.79
N ALA A 4 8.69 -14.00 -6.17
CA ALA A 4 7.49 -13.84 -5.35
C ALA A 4 6.79 -15.18 -5.14
N TYR A 5 6.68 -15.61 -3.88
CA TYR A 5 5.96 -16.83 -3.49
C TYR A 5 4.67 -16.49 -2.78
N GLN A 6 3.56 -17.10 -3.21
CA GLN A 6 2.25 -16.88 -2.63
C GLN A 6 1.76 -18.15 -1.93
N TYR A 7 1.37 -18.03 -0.66
CA TYR A 7 0.85 -19.11 0.17
C TYR A 7 -0.55 -18.79 0.68
N ARG A 8 -1.38 -19.82 0.84
CA ARG A 8 -2.68 -19.69 1.51
C ARG A 8 -2.47 -19.65 3.02
N ILE A 9 -3.16 -18.75 3.70
CA ILE A 9 -3.16 -18.67 5.17
C ILE A 9 -4.53 -19.03 5.73
N LYS A 10 -4.54 -19.61 6.94
CA LYS A 10 -5.74 -20.00 7.69
C LYS A 10 -5.82 -19.19 8.98
N PRO A 11 -6.23 -17.91 8.91
CA PRO A 11 -6.48 -17.11 10.10
C PRO A 11 -7.70 -17.63 10.86
N ASN A 12 -7.66 -17.54 12.20
CA ASN A 12 -8.84 -17.74 13.04
C ASN A 12 -9.84 -16.58 12.87
N GLN A 13 -11.03 -16.69 13.45
CA GLN A 13 -12.09 -15.68 13.29
C GLN A 13 -11.64 -14.27 13.73
N GLU A 14 -11.00 -14.15 14.89
CA GLU A 14 -10.50 -12.87 15.41
C GLU A 14 -9.45 -12.24 14.48
N GLN A 15 -8.56 -13.06 13.90
CA GLN A 15 -7.56 -12.62 12.94
C GLN A 15 -8.18 -12.19 11.62
N GLN A 16 -9.23 -12.88 11.16
CA GLN A 16 -9.98 -12.49 9.96
C GLN A 16 -10.59 -11.10 10.13
N GLU A 17 -11.23 -10.85 11.28
CA GLU A 17 -11.79 -9.54 11.61
C GLU A 17 -10.70 -8.46 11.67
N LYS A 18 -9.54 -8.74 12.28
CA LYS A 18 -8.40 -7.80 12.29
C LYS A 18 -7.90 -7.49 10.88
N ILE A 19 -7.78 -8.49 10.01
CA ILE A 19 -7.35 -8.32 8.62
C ILE A 19 -8.37 -7.49 7.83
N ASP A 20 -9.65 -7.80 7.97
CA ASP A 20 -10.73 -7.12 7.26
C ASP A 20 -10.87 -5.66 7.69
N ASN A 21 -10.84 -5.42 9.01
CA ASN A 21 -10.83 -4.07 9.57
C ASN A 21 -9.61 -3.27 9.12
N THR A 22 -8.44 -3.91 9.07
CA THR A 22 -7.22 -3.27 8.55
C THR A 22 -7.39 -2.89 7.08
N LEU A 23 -7.91 -3.78 6.23
CA LEU A 23 -8.16 -3.48 4.82
C LEU A 23 -9.14 -2.32 4.62
N ASP A 24 -10.20 -2.26 5.42
CA ASP A 24 -11.20 -1.19 5.32
C ASP A 24 -10.67 0.16 5.82
N MET A 25 -9.90 0.17 6.91
CA MET A 25 -9.24 1.40 7.39
C MET A 25 -8.22 1.94 6.39
N LEU A 26 -7.42 1.06 5.77
CA LEU A 26 -6.46 1.45 4.72
C LEU A 26 -7.18 1.94 3.45
N ARG A 27 -8.35 1.38 3.11
CA ARG A 27 -9.22 1.88 2.04
C ARG A 27 -9.65 3.33 2.31
N CYS A 28 -10.16 3.60 3.52
CA CYS A 28 -10.57 4.94 3.92
C CYS A 28 -9.41 5.92 3.88
N GLN A 29 -8.23 5.52 4.37
CA GLN A 29 -7.01 6.33 4.29
C GLN A 29 -6.62 6.63 2.84
N TYR A 30 -6.60 5.61 1.97
CA TYR A 30 -6.27 5.78 0.56
C TYR A 30 -7.20 6.79 -0.13
N ASN A 31 -8.51 6.68 0.11
CA ASN A 31 -9.48 7.61 -0.48
C ASN A 31 -9.32 9.03 0.06
N TYR A 32 -9.08 9.18 1.36
CA TYR A 32 -8.83 10.46 2.01
C TYR A 32 -7.58 11.16 1.44
N GLU A 33 -6.46 10.44 1.36
CA GLU A 33 -5.21 10.98 0.80
C GLU A 33 -5.32 11.25 -0.71
N LEU A 34 -6.07 10.43 -1.45
CA LEU A 34 -6.32 10.66 -2.87
C LEU A 34 -7.20 11.90 -3.09
N ALA A 35 -8.19 12.14 -2.23
CA ALA A 35 -9.03 13.33 -2.29
C ALA A 35 -8.19 14.61 -2.13
N GLN A 36 -7.30 14.66 -1.12
CA GLN A 36 -6.37 15.79 -0.96
C GLN A 36 -5.54 16.07 -2.21
N ARG A 37 -5.08 15.02 -2.91
CA ARG A 37 -4.32 15.20 -4.16
C ARG A 37 -5.18 15.72 -5.29
N PHE A 38 -6.45 15.30 -5.37
CA PHE A 38 -7.39 15.88 -6.32
C PHE A 38 -7.70 17.34 -5.99
N ASP A 39 -7.94 17.67 -4.72
CA ASP A 39 -8.19 19.05 -4.31
C ASP A 39 -7.01 19.96 -4.70
N TRP A 40 -5.78 19.52 -4.44
CA TRP A 40 -4.57 20.22 -4.88
C TRP A 40 -4.52 20.37 -6.41
N TYR A 41 -4.78 19.29 -7.14
CA TYR A 41 -4.69 19.30 -8.61
C TYR A 41 -5.76 20.19 -9.25
N GLU A 42 -6.98 20.17 -8.74
CA GLU A 42 -8.08 21.00 -9.25
C GLU A 42 -7.87 22.48 -8.92
N GLN A 43 -7.28 22.81 -7.77
CA GLN A 43 -7.02 24.20 -7.37
C GLN A 43 -5.79 24.80 -8.07
N ASN A 44 -4.77 23.99 -8.39
CA ASN A 44 -3.54 24.50 -8.97
C ASN A 44 -3.49 24.37 -10.51
N ARG A 45 -4.49 23.75 -11.16
CA ARG A 45 -4.54 23.65 -12.62
C ARG A 45 -5.24 24.86 -13.23
N CYS A 46 -4.64 25.43 -14.27
CA CYS A 46 -5.29 26.35 -15.19
C CYS A 46 -5.37 25.73 -16.58
N SER A 47 -6.34 26.16 -17.39
CA SER A 47 -6.37 25.77 -18.80
C SER A 47 -5.23 26.50 -19.51
N ILE A 48 -4.38 25.76 -20.24
CA ILE A 48 -3.21 26.31 -20.92
C ILE A 48 -3.64 27.33 -22.01
N ASP A 49 -4.80 27.08 -22.62
CA ASP A 49 -5.21 27.76 -23.85
C ASP A 49 -6.24 28.87 -23.60
N ARG A 50 -6.75 28.99 -22.36
CA ARG A 50 -7.86 29.90 -22.01
C ARG A 50 -7.76 30.35 -20.57
N CYS A 51 -7.67 31.66 -20.35
CA CYS A 51 -7.87 32.30 -19.05
C CYS A 51 -9.12 33.18 -19.13
N PRO A 52 -10.16 32.98 -18.30
CA PRO A 52 -11.31 33.88 -18.26
C PRO A 52 -10.85 35.31 -17.90
N LEU A 53 -11.38 36.34 -18.57
CA LEU A 53 -11.06 37.75 -18.27
C LEU A 53 -11.37 38.15 -16.83
N VAL A 54 -12.32 37.45 -16.19
CA VAL A 54 -12.60 37.51 -14.75
C VAL A 54 -12.46 36.11 -14.19
N CYS A 55 -11.33 35.82 -13.54
CA CYS A 55 -11.11 34.56 -12.84
C CYS A 55 -10.72 34.82 -11.39
N HIS A 56 -11.44 34.18 -10.45
CA HIS A 56 -10.95 34.05 -9.08
C HIS A 56 -9.76 33.07 -9.12
N LEU A 57 -8.57 33.57 -8.80
CA LEU A 57 -7.39 32.73 -8.62
C LEU A 57 -7.52 32.08 -7.22
N PRO A 58 -7.72 30.75 -7.13
CA PRO A 58 -7.75 30.09 -5.84
C PRO A 58 -6.39 30.22 -5.15
N GLU A 59 -6.40 30.22 -3.81
CA GLU A 59 -5.16 30.14 -3.05
C GLU A 59 -4.42 28.85 -3.42
N LEU A 60 -3.20 29.01 -3.94
CA LEU A 60 -2.38 27.89 -4.36
C LEU A 60 -2.08 27.01 -3.16
N LYS A 61 -2.47 25.73 -3.26
CA LYS A 61 -2.11 24.75 -2.24
C LYS A 61 -0.73 24.19 -2.49
N GLU A 62 -0.02 23.92 -1.39
CA GLU A 62 1.17 23.11 -1.44
C GLU A 62 0.87 21.71 -1.95
N LYS A 63 1.79 21.16 -2.74
CA LYS A 63 1.61 19.83 -3.31
C LYS A 63 1.68 18.77 -2.21
N PRO A 64 0.63 17.95 -2.01
CA PRO A 64 0.69 16.80 -1.12
C PRO A 64 1.67 15.76 -1.67
N THR A 65 2.85 15.68 -1.07
CA THR A 65 3.86 14.67 -1.36
C THR A 65 3.65 13.44 -0.49
N ARG A 66 4.28 12.31 -0.85
CA ARG A 66 4.30 11.14 0.02
C ARG A 66 4.81 11.49 1.43
N PHE A 67 5.85 12.33 1.52
CA PHE A 67 6.46 12.68 2.79
C PHE A 67 5.54 13.55 3.66
N SER A 68 4.86 14.54 3.08
CA SER A 68 3.90 15.37 3.84
C SER A 68 2.71 14.54 4.33
N GLN A 69 2.17 13.65 3.48
CA GLN A 69 1.09 12.74 3.87
C GLN A 69 1.55 11.74 4.94
N GLN A 70 2.79 11.22 4.86
CA GLN A 70 3.35 10.39 5.92
C GLN A 70 3.56 11.15 7.24
N ALA A 71 3.96 12.42 7.19
CA ALA A 71 4.10 13.25 8.38
C ALA A 71 2.74 13.49 9.08
N SER A 72 1.67 13.70 8.30
CA SER A 72 0.32 13.85 8.83
C SER A 72 -0.21 12.61 9.57
N LEU A 73 0.38 11.42 9.37
CA LEU A 73 -0.03 10.20 10.07
C LEU A 73 0.13 10.32 11.59
N LYS A 74 1.08 11.12 12.08
CA LYS A 74 1.24 11.36 13.53
C LYS A 74 -0.01 12.01 14.11
N GLN A 75 -0.50 13.05 13.44
CA GLN A 75 -1.70 13.79 13.84
C GLN A 75 -2.96 12.94 13.63
N LEU A 76 -3.07 12.24 12.49
CA LEU A 76 -4.18 11.33 12.22
C LEU A 76 -4.32 10.23 13.28
N LYS A 77 -3.22 9.73 13.85
CA LYS A 77 -3.27 8.74 14.95
C LYS A 77 -3.77 9.32 16.28
N LYS A 78 -3.68 10.64 16.47
CA LYS A 78 -4.28 11.33 17.63
C LYS A 78 -5.78 11.47 17.43
N GLU A 79 -6.19 11.95 16.26
CA GLU A 79 -7.59 12.17 15.89
C GLU A 79 -8.37 10.87 15.69
N ARG A 80 -7.71 9.82 15.21
CA ARG A 80 -8.30 8.51 14.90
C ARG A 80 -7.56 7.41 15.67
N PRO A 81 -7.86 7.22 16.97
CA PRO A 81 -7.12 6.29 17.82
C PRO A 81 -7.08 4.85 17.31
N TRP A 82 -8.09 4.41 16.56
CA TRP A 82 -8.14 3.06 15.98
C TRP A 82 -7.00 2.76 15.01
N TYR A 83 -6.36 3.77 14.40
CA TYR A 83 -5.16 3.58 13.57
C TYR A 83 -3.96 3.04 14.36
N LYS A 84 -3.94 3.18 15.69
CA LYS A 84 -2.90 2.59 16.56
C LYS A 84 -2.93 1.05 16.55
N LYS A 85 -4.06 0.46 16.15
CA LYS A 85 -4.20 -0.99 15.98
C LYS A 85 -3.49 -1.50 14.72
N ILE A 86 -3.18 -0.63 13.75
CA ILE A 86 -2.49 -0.99 12.51
C ILE A 86 -0.98 -0.77 12.66
N HIS A 87 -0.19 -1.66 12.08
CA HIS A 87 1.25 -1.51 12.03
C HIS A 87 1.68 -0.22 11.31
N SER A 88 2.63 0.51 11.87
CA SER A 88 3.04 1.83 11.38
C SER A 88 3.54 1.81 9.93
N GLN A 89 4.35 0.82 9.56
CA GLN A 89 4.88 0.71 8.21
C GLN A 89 3.79 0.39 7.17
N VAL A 90 2.75 -0.36 7.57
CA VAL A 90 1.61 -0.66 6.69
C VAL A 90 0.83 0.61 6.37
N LEU A 91 0.65 1.49 7.36
CA LEU A 91 0.02 2.81 7.16
C LEU A 91 0.85 3.71 6.25
N GLN A 92 2.18 3.67 6.38
CA GLN A 92 3.11 4.48 5.56
C GLN A 92 3.20 4.03 4.09
N GLU A 93 2.80 2.79 3.79
CA GLU A 93 2.70 2.30 2.42
C GLU A 93 1.50 2.87 1.65
N VAL A 94 0.44 3.34 2.33
CA VAL A 94 -0.73 3.91 1.67
C VAL A 94 -0.38 5.20 0.90
N PRO A 95 0.32 6.20 1.49
CA PRO A 95 0.78 7.39 0.76
C PRO A 95 1.63 7.05 -0.47
N LYS A 96 2.44 5.98 -0.40
CA LYS A 96 3.25 5.50 -1.53
C LYS A 96 2.36 5.03 -2.69
N LYS A 97 1.31 4.27 -2.39
CA LYS A 97 0.36 3.77 -3.38
C LYS A 97 -0.43 4.91 -4.03
N VAL A 98 -0.83 5.91 -3.24
CA VAL A 98 -1.51 7.11 -3.74
C VAL A 98 -0.58 7.89 -4.66
N GLU A 99 0.68 8.09 -4.27
CA GLU A 99 1.67 8.77 -5.10
C GLU A 99 1.92 8.07 -6.43
N LEU A 100 2.18 6.77 -6.39
CA LEU A 100 2.42 6.00 -7.60
C LEU A 100 1.22 6.05 -8.55
N ALA A 101 -0.01 5.94 -8.02
CA ALA A 101 -1.22 6.04 -8.82
C ALA A 101 -1.35 7.42 -9.49
N PHE A 102 -1.05 8.49 -8.76
CA PHE A 102 -1.14 9.86 -9.27
C PHE A 102 -0.05 10.18 -10.30
N VAL A 103 1.19 9.75 -10.05
CA VAL A 103 2.33 9.93 -10.98
C VAL A 103 2.07 9.18 -12.28
N ARG A 104 1.60 7.93 -12.21
CA ARG A 104 1.27 7.11 -13.38
C ARG A 104 0.17 7.72 -14.25
N TRP A 105 -0.77 8.44 -13.65
CA TRP A 105 -1.81 9.16 -14.38
C TRP A 105 -1.26 10.39 -15.11
N LEU A 106 -0.43 11.19 -14.44
CA LEU A 106 0.08 12.45 -15.01
C LEU A 106 1.24 12.25 -15.99
N LYS A 107 2.27 11.48 -15.57
CA LYS A 107 3.52 11.30 -16.32
C LYS A 107 3.52 10.06 -17.23
N GLY A 108 2.67 9.08 -16.93
CA GLY A 108 2.72 7.76 -17.57
C GLY A 108 3.55 6.75 -16.79
N ASP A 109 3.46 5.48 -17.19
CA ASP A 109 4.24 4.39 -16.61
C ASP A 109 5.65 4.34 -17.21
N VAL A 110 6.47 3.37 -16.77
CA VAL A 110 7.84 3.16 -17.26
C VAL A 110 7.94 2.98 -18.79
N ASN A 111 6.85 2.54 -19.43
CA ASN A 111 6.74 2.36 -20.88
C ASN A 111 6.15 3.60 -21.60
N GLY A 112 6.03 4.75 -20.93
CA GLY A 112 5.48 5.99 -21.49
C GLY A 112 3.94 6.02 -21.64
N GLN A 113 3.25 4.91 -21.35
CA GLN A 113 1.79 4.84 -21.45
C GLN A 113 1.11 5.54 -20.26
N LYS A 114 0.25 6.52 -20.55
CA LYS A 114 -0.56 7.20 -19.52
C LYS A 114 -1.67 6.29 -19.02
N LEU A 115 -1.67 6.02 -17.72
CA LEU A 115 -2.76 5.29 -17.08
C LEU A 115 -3.95 6.21 -16.81
N GLY A 116 -5.15 5.64 -16.76
CA GLY A 116 -6.37 6.41 -16.48
C GLY A 116 -6.37 7.06 -15.10
N ARG A 117 -7.24 8.08 -14.93
CA ARG A 117 -7.42 8.82 -13.66
C ARG A 117 -7.63 7.84 -12.49
N PRO A 118 -6.89 7.98 -11.36
CA PRO A 118 -7.09 7.13 -10.20
C PRO A 118 -8.51 7.25 -9.68
N ARG A 119 -9.10 6.13 -9.26
CA ARG A 119 -10.46 6.08 -8.72
C ARG A 119 -10.45 5.78 -7.23
N PHE A 120 -11.40 6.37 -6.51
CA PHE A 120 -11.68 5.98 -5.14
C PHE A 120 -12.02 4.48 -5.06
N LYS A 121 -11.60 3.86 -3.97
CA LYS A 121 -11.80 2.45 -3.70
C LYS A 121 -13.12 2.26 -2.95
N ALA A 122 -14.07 1.60 -3.59
CA ALA A 122 -15.27 1.10 -2.94
C ALA A 122 -14.96 -0.04 -1.94
N LYS A 123 -15.92 -0.37 -1.07
CA LYS A 123 -15.80 -1.48 -0.12
C LYS A 123 -15.41 -2.78 -0.85
N GLY A 124 -14.46 -3.53 -0.29
CA GLY A 124 -13.93 -4.77 -0.89
C GLY A 124 -13.00 -4.59 -2.10
N ARG A 125 -12.77 -3.37 -2.61
CA ARG A 125 -11.80 -3.11 -3.70
C ARG A 125 -10.36 -2.96 -3.21
N TYR A 126 -10.15 -2.59 -1.94
CA TYR A 126 -8.83 -2.56 -1.31
C TYR A 126 -8.57 -3.93 -0.68
N LYS A 127 -7.81 -4.79 -1.39
CA LYS A 127 -7.68 -6.22 -1.04
C LYS A 127 -6.34 -6.59 -0.44
N THR A 128 -5.33 -5.72 -0.55
CA THR A 128 -3.95 -6.07 -0.21
C THR A 128 -3.27 -4.96 0.58
N PHE A 129 -2.62 -5.36 1.67
CA PHE A 129 -1.68 -4.50 2.41
C PHE A 129 -0.33 -5.20 2.55
N THR A 130 0.72 -4.40 2.71
CA THR A 130 2.10 -4.86 2.61
C THR A 130 2.90 -4.38 3.81
N TYR A 131 3.64 -5.30 4.42
CA TYR A 131 4.73 -5.03 5.34
C TYR A 131 6.01 -4.84 4.49
N PRO A 132 6.53 -3.61 4.38
CA PRO A 132 7.68 -3.31 3.53
C PRO A 132 9.00 -3.85 4.11
N GLN A 133 9.01 -4.20 5.39
CA GLN A 133 10.12 -4.89 6.04
C GLN A 133 9.55 -6.06 6.82
N PHE A 134 10.22 -7.20 6.73
CA PHE A 134 9.82 -8.42 7.42
C PHE A 134 11.06 -9.18 7.85
N LYS A 135 11.07 -9.69 9.09
CA LYS A 135 12.16 -10.53 9.59
C LYS A 135 11.88 -11.99 9.29
N GLN A 136 12.88 -12.72 8.82
CA GLN A 136 12.72 -14.14 8.47
C GLN A 136 12.36 -15.01 9.67
N GLU A 137 12.79 -14.62 10.87
CA GLU A 137 12.43 -15.24 12.15
C GLU A 137 10.91 -15.31 12.40
N HIS A 138 10.12 -14.45 11.76
CA HIS A 138 8.67 -14.47 11.87
C HIS A 138 8.00 -15.48 10.93
N PHE A 139 8.77 -16.26 10.17
CA PHE A 139 8.27 -17.35 9.34
C PHE A 139 8.93 -18.66 9.78
N VAL A 140 8.25 -19.41 10.65
CA VAL A 140 8.79 -20.64 11.24
C VAL A 140 7.86 -21.80 10.94
N GLY A 141 8.38 -22.79 10.20
CA GLY A 141 7.62 -23.96 9.75
C GLY A 141 6.36 -23.56 8.99
N ASN A 142 5.21 -23.87 9.57
CA ASN A 142 3.88 -23.63 8.99
C ASN A 142 3.15 -22.42 9.61
N LYS A 143 3.88 -21.45 10.18
CA LYS A 143 3.30 -20.27 10.82
C LYS A 143 4.02 -18.99 10.38
N ILE A 144 3.25 -17.91 10.28
CA ILE A 144 3.77 -16.56 10.05
C ILE A 144 3.27 -15.61 11.13
N THR A 145 4.18 -14.91 11.79
CA THR A 145 3.87 -13.88 12.79
C THR A 145 3.71 -12.53 12.09
N LEU A 146 2.49 -11.98 12.10
CA LEU A 146 2.18 -10.69 11.52
C LEU A 146 1.97 -9.65 12.63
N SER A 147 2.72 -8.56 12.59
CA SER A 147 2.59 -7.50 13.60
C SER A 147 1.15 -6.97 13.67
N LYS A 148 0.61 -6.86 14.89
CA LYS A 148 -0.78 -6.49 15.25
C LYS A 148 -1.88 -7.51 14.89
N ILE A 149 -1.55 -8.59 14.18
CA ILE A 149 -2.50 -9.66 13.84
C ILE A 149 -2.21 -10.91 14.69
N GLY A 150 -0.93 -11.24 14.90
CA GLY A 150 -0.46 -12.41 15.64
C GLY A 150 0.03 -13.54 14.72
N ASP A 151 0.11 -14.74 15.28
CA ASP A 151 0.59 -15.93 14.58
C ASP A 151 -0.51 -16.57 13.73
N VAL A 152 -0.28 -16.67 12.43
CA VAL A 152 -1.25 -17.20 11.46
C VAL A 152 -0.69 -18.47 10.84
N LYS A 153 -1.52 -19.51 10.74
CA LYS A 153 -1.14 -20.76 10.08
C LYS A 153 -1.00 -20.56 8.57
N VAL A 154 0.09 -21.03 7.99
CA VAL A 154 0.41 -20.99 6.56
C VAL A 154 0.38 -22.40 5.99
N ILE A 155 -0.18 -22.56 4.79
CA ILE A 155 -0.08 -23.79 4.01
C ILE A 155 1.15 -23.65 3.10
N VAL A 156 2.28 -24.17 3.57
CA VAL A 156 3.55 -24.15 2.85
C VAL A 156 3.60 -25.34 1.89
N HIS A 157 3.45 -25.08 0.59
CA HIS A 157 3.56 -26.10 -0.46
C HIS A 157 4.93 -26.09 -1.15
N ARG A 158 5.77 -25.09 -0.86
CA ARG A 158 7.14 -24.94 -1.36
C ARG A 158 8.02 -24.41 -0.23
N PRO A 159 9.20 -25.00 0.03
CA PRO A 159 10.16 -24.40 0.95
C PRO A 159 10.70 -23.09 0.37
N ILE A 160 11.21 -22.22 1.24
CA ILE A 160 11.97 -21.05 0.81
C ILE A 160 13.34 -21.57 0.34
N PRO A 161 13.82 -21.20 -0.86
CA PRO A 161 15.09 -21.70 -1.35
C PRO A 161 16.25 -21.14 -0.54
N ASP A 162 17.33 -21.91 -0.42
CA ASP A 162 18.52 -21.48 0.31
C ASP A 162 19.13 -20.22 -0.31
N GLY A 163 19.65 -19.32 0.54
CA GLY A 163 20.21 -18.03 0.13
C GLY A 163 19.19 -16.90 -0.07
N PHE A 164 17.88 -17.19 -0.09
CA PHE A 164 16.86 -16.15 -0.24
C PHE A 164 16.44 -15.54 1.10
N VAL A 165 16.36 -14.20 1.12
CA VAL A 165 15.86 -13.43 2.27
C VAL A 165 14.46 -12.88 1.97
N ILE A 166 13.54 -12.99 2.93
CA ILE A 166 12.22 -12.38 2.80
C ILE A 166 12.34 -10.86 2.97
N LYS A 167 12.12 -10.10 1.90
CA LYS A 167 12.14 -8.62 1.96
C LYS A 167 10.80 -8.03 2.41
N THR A 168 9.71 -8.47 1.78
CA THR A 168 8.38 -7.88 2.00
C THR A 168 7.32 -8.95 2.10
N VAL A 169 6.30 -8.70 2.90
CA VAL A 169 5.15 -9.60 3.08
C VAL A 169 3.87 -8.88 2.75
N SER A 170 3.10 -9.38 1.79
CA SER A 170 1.80 -8.81 1.41
C SER A 170 0.66 -9.75 1.74
N VAL A 171 -0.28 -9.29 2.56
CA VAL A 171 -1.51 -10.04 2.89
C VAL A 171 -2.60 -9.61 1.92
N THR A 172 -3.23 -10.57 1.25
CA THR A 172 -4.28 -10.35 0.26
C THR A 172 -5.54 -11.15 0.61
N LYS A 173 -6.69 -10.47 0.61
CA LYS A 173 -8.01 -11.10 0.68
C LYS A 173 -8.54 -11.37 -0.73
N LYS A 174 -8.69 -12.64 -1.08
CA LYS A 174 -9.38 -13.11 -2.29
C LYS A 174 -10.77 -13.63 -1.91
N ALA A 175 -11.55 -14.05 -2.92
CA ALA A 175 -12.91 -14.55 -2.69
C ALA A 175 -12.92 -15.91 -1.96
N ASP A 176 -11.90 -16.72 -2.20
CA ASP A 176 -11.70 -18.08 -1.68
C ASP A 176 -10.91 -18.13 -0.36
N GLY A 177 -10.42 -16.99 0.12
CA GLY A 177 -9.76 -16.86 1.41
C GLY A 177 -8.61 -15.87 1.42
N TYR A 178 -7.70 -16.09 2.36
CA TYR A 178 -6.59 -15.20 2.67
C TYR A 178 -5.27 -15.78 2.18
N TYR A 179 -4.44 -14.90 1.63
CA TYR A 179 -3.15 -15.26 1.04
C TYR A 179 -2.06 -14.34 1.56
N VAL A 180 -0.87 -14.90 1.73
CA VAL A 180 0.35 -14.15 1.97
C VAL A 180 1.27 -14.28 0.77
N THR A 181 1.82 -13.17 0.31
CA THR A 181 2.80 -13.13 -0.78
C THR A 181 4.12 -12.63 -0.22
N LEU A 182 5.12 -13.51 -0.21
CA LEU A 182 6.49 -13.23 0.21
C LEU A 182 7.28 -12.77 -1.02
N SER A 183 7.87 -11.58 -0.94
CA SER A 183 8.91 -11.19 -1.89
C SER A 183 10.23 -11.66 -1.33
N LEU A 184 10.85 -12.60 -2.03
CA LEU A 184 12.16 -13.14 -1.72
C LEU A 184 13.20 -12.45 -2.59
N ASP A 185 14.36 -12.18 -2.02
CA ASP A 185 15.48 -11.56 -2.71
C ASP A 185 16.76 -12.30 -2.38
N ASP A 186 17.51 -12.64 -3.42
CA ASP A 186 18.83 -13.22 -3.34
C ASP A 186 19.83 -12.18 -3.86
N GLN A 187 20.74 -11.76 -2.98
CA GLN A 187 21.76 -10.75 -3.27
C GLN A 187 23.00 -11.33 -3.96
N THR A 188 23.16 -12.65 -4.00
CA THR A 188 24.32 -13.32 -4.59
C THR A 188 24.26 -13.32 -6.12
N VAL A 189 23.05 -13.32 -6.70
CA VAL A 189 22.86 -13.23 -8.15
C VAL A 189 22.92 -11.76 -8.60
N PRO A 190 23.94 -11.37 -9.39
CA PRO A 190 24.12 -9.99 -9.83
C PRO A 190 22.93 -9.53 -10.69
N SER A 191 22.47 -8.30 -10.44
CA SER A 191 21.44 -7.67 -11.27
C SER A 191 22.09 -7.06 -12.50
N ILE A 192 21.79 -7.58 -13.69
CA ILE A 192 22.12 -6.92 -14.95
C ILE A 192 21.25 -5.67 -15.02
N LYS A 193 21.87 -4.49 -14.92
CA LYS A 193 21.17 -3.22 -15.17
C LYS A 193 21.05 -3.07 -16.69
N PRO A 194 19.85 -2.82 -17.23
CA PRO A 194 19.69 -2.42 -18.63
C PRO A 194 20.32 -1.05 -18.88
#